data_AF-A0A9P1AKL9-F1
#
_entry.id   AF-A0A9P1AKL9-F1
#
_cell.length_a   1.000
_cell.length_b   1.000
_cell.length_c   1.000
_cell.angle_alpha   90.00
_cell.angle_beta   90.00
_cell.angle_gamma   90.00
#
_symmetry.space_group_name_H-M   'P 1'
#
loop_
_entity.id
_entity.type
_entity.pdbx_description
1 polymer ?
#
loop_
_entity_poly.entity_id
_entity_poly.type
_entity_poly.pdbx_seq_one_letter_code
_entity_poly.pdbx_strand_id
1 'polypeptide(L)'
;MYVCSIFLLTVSFVSGAQYNYLKFREFNSVPKGLEESVDRSFPNTELFIKWENWSCCSACCCPPAVCKQFATSDNCKVVKSVRNRRGTLMVRRKGATGDDTLEDLFSKVDEVKLSDALEIDNIKTDLDNSRISLAKKLSIPTETLSVFQTEDCQNNAQKTDCWELTKCLYGSSNILPEKEVALVEERDVCENASIFVLRDAYNILSLEPEKLYRLQIDLSVGDGNMIQANFTFNGEKVESLEHVRDCAHQPKRIFQHPNGQDVIVRLTEEQLSKNPTIVAVISYQNPARLEIVVDIVLQTKKKEERTADKEQWFSMILISSLAVCGLILLGLSLFFLR
;
A
#
# COMPACT_ATOMS: atom_id res chain seq x y z
N MET A 1 34.29 -0.35 -57.67
CA MET A 1 33.61 -1.48 -57.00
C MET A 1 33.92 -1.37 -55.51
N TYR A 2 32.98 -0.90 -54.70
CA TYR A 2 33.11 -0.87 -53.24
C TYR A 2 32.48 -2.15 -52.68
N VAL A 3 33.27 -2.95 -51.98
CA VAL A 3 32.84 -4.15 -51.26
C VAL A 3 32.39 -3.71 -49.87
N CYS A 4 31.10 -3.87 -49.59
CA CYS A 4 30.50 -3.57 -48.30
C CYS A 4 30.64 -4.80 -47.40
N SER A 5 31.58 -4.79 -46.46
CA SER A 5 31.71 -5.83 -45.43
C SER A 5 30.76 -5.51 -44.27
N ILE A 6 29.65 -6.24 -44.20
CA ILE A 6 28.74 -6.24 -43.05
C ILE A 6 29.35 -7.15 -41.97
N PHE A 7 29.88 -6.55 -40.91
CA PHE A 7 30.21 -7.26 -39.68
C PHE A 7 28.92 -7.60 -38.93
N LEU A 8 28.50 -8.86 -39.02
CA LEU A 8 27.50 -9.44 -38.14
C LEU A 8 28.11 -9.64 -36.75
N LEU A 9 27.81 -8.72 -35.83
CA LEU A 9 28.02 -8.90 -34.40
C LEU A 9 27.01 -9.92 -33.87
N THR A 10 27.46 -11.17 -33.71
CA THR A 10 26.71 -12.19 -32.96
C THR A 10 26.79 -11.85 -31.47
N VAL A 11 25.69 -11.36 -30.89
CA VAL A 11 25.53 -11.23 -29.45
C VAL A 11 25.30 -12.63 -28.88
N SER A 12 26.35 -13.22 -28.32
CA SER A 12 26.25 -14.46 -27.55
C SER A 12 25.54 -14.17 -26.23
N PHE A 13 24.24 -14.49 -26.15
CA PHE A 13 23.54 -14.54 -24.87
C PHE A 13 24.13 -15.67 -24.04
N VAL A 14 24.89 -15.31 -23.00
CA VAL A 14 25.27 -16.24 -21.94
C VAL A 14 23.98 -16.74 -21.30
N SER A 15 23.63 -18.00 -21.55
CA SER A 15 22.49 -18.66 -20.94
C SER A 15 22.65 -18.59 -19.43
N GLY A 16 21.78 -17.81 -18.76
CA GLY A 16 21.75 -17.75 -17.31
C GLY A 16 21.56 -19.15 -16.74
N ALA A 17 22.47 -19.57 -15.87
CA ALA A 17 22.40 -20.85 -15.19
C ALA A 17 21.02 -21.02 -14.54
N GLN A 18 20.34 -22.11 -14.87
CA GLN A 18 19.03 -22.45 -14.36
C GLN A 18 19.18 -22.89 -12.90
N TYR A 19 19.07 -21.96 -11.94
CA TYR A 19 19.11 -22.30 -10.51
C TYR A 19 17.86 -23.07 -10.12
N ASN A 20 17.99 -24.39 -9.97
CA ASN A 20 16.92 -25.25 -9.47
C ASN A 20 16.95 -25.26 -7.93
N TYR A 21 16.30 -24.27 -7.32
CA TYR A 21 16.23 -24.11 -5.87
C TYR A 21 15.48 -25.24 -5.14
N LEU A 22 14.70 -26.07 -5.86
CA LEU A 22 13.96 -27.20 -5.30
C LEU A 22 14.82 -28.48 -5.17
N LYS A 23 16.01 -28.53 -5.79
CA LYS A 23 16.92 -29.67 -5.71
C LYS A 23 17.72 -29.74 -4.40
N PHE A 24 17.76 -28.66 -3.60
CA PHE A 24 18.51 -28.60 -2.33
C PHE A 24 17.73 -29.17 -1.14
N ARG A 25 16.83 -30.14 -1.38
CA ARG A 25 16.12 -30.82 -0.31
C ARG A 25 17.06 -31.80 0.42
N GLU A 26 17.26 -31.47 1.69
CA GLU A 26 17.22 -32.38 2.85
C GLU A 26 18.53 -32.96 3.42
N PHE A 27 19.68 -32.74 2.82
CA PHE A 27 20.96 -33.06 3.48
C PHE A 27 21.58 -31.78 4.05
N ASN A 28 21.64 -31.69 5.38
CA ASN A 28 22.35 -30.66 6.16
C ASN A 28 21.61 -29.31 6.35
N SER A 29 20.28 -29.32 6.39
CA SER A 29 19.51 -28.12 6.74
C SER A 29 19.56 -27.84 8.24
N VAL A 30 19.93 -26.62 8.63
CA VAL A 30 19.89 -26.18 10.04
C VAL A 30 18.46 -25.77 10.39
N PRO A 31 17.86 -26.34 11.45
CA PRO A 31 16.54 -25.93 11.94
C PRO A 31 16.53 -24.47 12.43
N LYS A 32 15.35 -23.84 12.34
CA LYS A 32 15.16 -22.48 12.85
C LYS A 32 15.39 -22.41 14.35
N GLY A 33 16.13 -21.41 14.81
CA GLY A 33 16.51 -21.20 16.22
C GLY A 33 17.88 -21.78 16.60
N LEU A 34 18.53 -22.54 15.71
CA LEU A 34 19.85 -23.13 15.95
C LEU A 34 20.97 -22.43 15.15
N GLU A 35 20.66 -21.37 14.40
CA GLU A 35 21.55 -20.73 13.42
C GLU A 35 22.82 -20.14 14.04
N GLU A 36 22.73 -19.71 15.30
CA GLU A 36 23.80 -19.08 16.08
C GLU A 36 24.46 -20.08 17.05
N SER A 37 24.20 -21.38 16.89
CA SER A 37 24.83 -22.39 17.73
C SER A 37 26.33 -22.42 17.49
N VAL A 38 27.09 -22.48 18.58
CA VAL A 38 28.55 -22.55 18.53
C VAL A 38 29.08 -23.73 19.34
N ASP A 39 30.28 -24.17 18.97
CA ASP A 39 31.05 -25.10 19.78
C ASP A 39 32.33 -24.45 20.31
N ARG A 40 32.63 -24.72 21.58
CA ARG A 40 33.77 -24.16 22.33
C ARG A 40 34.60 -25.26 22.99
N SER A 41 34.49 -26.49 22.50
CA SER A 41 35.19 -27.64 23.08
C SER A 41 36.68 -27.58 22.77
N PHE A 42 37.06 -26.96 21.65
CA PHE A 42 38.45 -26.70 21.31
C PHE A 42 38.96 -25.42 22.03
N PRO A 43 40.05 -25.50 22.82
CA PRO A 43 40.52 -24.38 23.64
C PRO A 43 40.73 -23.08 22.87
N ASN A 44 40.34 -21.95 23.46
CA ASN A 44 40.57 -20.60 22.93
C ASN A 44 40.07 -20.36 21.48
N THR A 45 39.11 -21.17 21.03
CA THR A 45 38.46 -21.01 19.73
C THR A 45 36.94 -21.17 19.85
N GLU A 46 36.25 -20.81 18.78
CA GLU A 46 34.81 -21.03 18.64
C GLU A 46 34.53 -21.55 17.23
N LEU A 47 33.93 -22.74 17.13
CA LEU A 47 33.40 -23.26 15.88
C LEU A 47 31.97 -22.73 15.70
N PHE A 48 31.71 -22.17 14.52
CA PHE A 48 30.43 -21.53 14.21
C PHE A 48 30.12 -21.66 12.72
N ILE A 49 28.89 -21.32 12.34
CA ILE A 49 28.50 -21.24 10.93
C ILE A 49 28.64 -19.80 10.45
N LYS A 50 29.43 -19.58 9.40
CA LYS A 50 29.41 -18.33 8.66
C LYS A 50 28.43 -18.43 7.51
N TRP A 51 27.35 -17.67 7.60
CA TRP A 51 26.27 -17.64 6.62
C TRP A 51 26.60 -16.71 5.46
N GLU A 52 26.33 -17.18 4.24
CA GLU A 52 26.25 -16.34 3.05
C GLU A 52 24.95 -15.51 3.06
N ASN A 53 24.90 -14.53 2.16
CA ASN A 53 23.68 -13.77 1.93
C ASN A 53 22.55 -14.70 1.47
N TRP A 54 21.32 -14.35 1.85
CA TRP A 54 20.13 -15.03 1.35
C TRP A 54 20.02 -14.92 -0.16
N SER A 55 19.62 -16.01 -0.81
CA SER A 55 19.13 -15.97 -2.17
C SER A 55 17.85 -15.14 -2.26
N CYS A 56 17.47 -14.78 -3.48
CA CYS A 56 16.16 -14.23 -3.73
C CYS A 56 15.07 -15.29 -3.57
N CYS A 57 13.86 -14.85 -3.27
CA CYS A 57 12.68 -15.71 -3.15
C CYS A 57 12.37 -16.43 -4.47
N SER A 58 12.00 -17.71 -4.38
CA SER A 58 11.82 -18.61 -5.53
C SER A 58 10.51 -18.45 -6.29
N ALA A 59 9.55 -17.67 -5.78
CA ALA A 59 8.33 -17.31 -6.48
C ALA A 59 7.92 -15.88 -6.15
N CYS A 60 7.31 -15.22 -7.13
CA CYS A 60 6.96 -13.81 -7.07
C CYS A 60 5.67 -13.49 -7.83
N CYS A 61 4.95 -12.48 -7.33
CA CYS A 61 3.74 -11.92 -7.92
C CYS A 61 4.04 -10.82 -8.96
N CYS A 62 5.16 -10.93 -9.68
CA CYS A 62 5.59 -9.91 -10.64
C CYS A 62 5.43 -10.40 -12.08
N PRO A 63 5.42 -9.47 -13.05
CA PRO A 63 5.37 -9.83 -14.46
C PRO A 63 6.51 -10.80 -14.85
N PRO A 64 6.32 -11.63 -15.89
CA PRO A 64 7.34 -12.58 -16.33
C PRO A 64 8.70 -11.96 -16.66
N ALA A 65 8.74 -10.71 -17.12
CA ALA A 65 9.98 -9.97 -17.36
C ALA A 65 10.88 -9.86 -16.11
N VAL A 66 10.29 -9.83 -14.92
CA VAL A 66 10.99 -9.71 -13.62
C VAL A 66 11.26 -11.09 -13.04
N CYS A 67 10.21 -11.92 -13.01
CA CYS A 67 10.23 -13.23 -12.37
C CYS A 67 10.96 -14.31 -13.19
N LYS A 68 11.23 -14.08 -14.49
CA LYS A 68 11.75 -15.10 -15.41
C LYS A 68 10.94 -16.40 -15.31
N GLN A 69 11.60 -17.52 -15.06
CA GLN A 69 11.00 -18.85 -14.89
C GLN A 69 10.16 -19.02 -13.60
N PHE A 70 10.17 -18.03 -12.70
CA PHE A 70 9.46 -18.05 -11.43
C PHE A 70 8.15 -17.26 -11.45
N ALA A 71 7.72 -16.83 -12.64
CA ALA A 71 6.51 -16.05 -12.84
C ALA A 71 5.28 -16.90 -12.56
N THR A 72 4.46 -16.46 -11.60
CA THR A 72 3.26 -17.19 -11.17
C THR A 72 2.06 -16.25 -11.17
N SER A 73 1.96 -15.37 -12.18
CA SER A 73 1.06 -14.18 -12.21
C SER A 73 -0.36 -14.46 -11.74
N ASP A 74 -0.91 -15.63 -12.04
CA ASP A 74 -2.33 -15.90 -11.82
C ASP A 74 -2.60 -16.66 -10.50
N ASN A 75 -1.55 -17.23 -9.86
CA ASN A 75 -1.66 -18.03 -8.63
C ASN A 75 -0.55 -17.75 -7.60
N CYS A 76 0.17 -16.64 -7.72
CA CYS A 76 1.40 -16.36 -6.95
C CYS A 76 1.21 -16.36 -5.43
N LYS A 77 0.01 -16.04 -4.95
CA LYS A 77 -0.34 -16.07 -3.52
C LYS A 77 -0.35 -17.50 -2.98
N VAL A 78 -0.71 -18.47 -3.83
CA VAL A 78 -0.85 -19.89 -3.49
C VAL A 78 0.47 -20.65 -3.65
N VAL A 79 1.38 -20.16 -4.49
CA VAL A 79 2.68 -20.79 -4.71
C VAL A 79 3.59 -20.60 -3.50
N LYS A 80 4.15 -21.71 -3.01
CA LYS A 80 5.18 -21.70 -1.97
C LYS A 80 6.44 -21.03 -2.51
N SER A 81 6.85 -19.96 -1.84
CA SER A 81 8.05 -19.21 -2.18
C SER A 81 9.05 -19.42 -1.05
N VAL A 82 10.28 -19.80 -1.37
CA VAL A 82 11.34 -19.98 -0.38
C VAL A 82 12.60 -19.26 -0.83
N ARG A 83 13.42 -18.85 0.13
CA ARG A 83 14.79 -18.41 -0.10
C ARG A 83 15.74 -19.30 0.67
N ASN A 84 16.96 -19.44 0.18
CA ASN A 84 17.98 -20.30 0.75
C ASN A 84 19.26 -19.52 0.99
N ARG A 85 20.03 -19.92 2.00
CA ARG A 85 21.42 -19.48 2.16
C ARG A 85 22.30 -20.67 2.52
N ARG A 86 23.56 -20.59 2.12
CA ARG A 86 24.59 -21.58 2.47
C ARG A 86 25.35 -21.09 3.69
N GLY A 87 25.72 -22.01 4.56
CA GLY A 87 26.62 -21.76 5.67
C GLY A 87 27.87 -22.62 5.54
N THR A 88 29.02 -22.04 5.85
CA THR A 88 30.30 -22.75 5.92
C THR A 88 30.74 -22.84 7.38
N LEU A 89 31.23 -24.00 7.81
CA LEU A 89 31.80 -24.15 9.15
C LEU A 89 33.14 -23.43 9.22
N MET A 90 33.25 -22.54 10.20
CA MET A 90 34.42 -21.71 10.44
C MET A 90 34.92 -21.90 11.86
N VAL A 91 36.21 -21.69 12.06
CA VAL A 91 36.86 -21.58 13.37
C VAL A 91 37.22 -20.12 13.57
N ARG A 92 36.79 -19.52 14.68
CA ARG A 92 37.19 -18.16 15.09
C ARG A 92 38.11 -18.23 16.29
N ARG A 93 39.17 -17.42 16.27
CA ARG A 93 40.08 -17.24 17.40
C ARG A 93 39.43 -16.47 18.55
N LYS A 94 39.58 -16.93 19.79
CA LYS A 94 39.18 -16.21 21.02
C LYS A 94 40.36 -15.86 21.94
N GLY A 95 41.50 -16.52 21.75
CA GLY A 95 42.74 -16.28 22.48
C GLY A 95 43.91 -16.98 21.80
N ALA A 96 45.04 -17.10 22.51
CA ALA A 96 46.18 -17.88 22.02
C ALA A 96 45.78 -19.36 21.93
N THR A 97 45.93 -19.98 20.76
CA THR A 97 45.51 -21.36 20.55
C THR A 97 46.52 -22.36 21.10
N GLY A 98 47.79 -21.94 21.24
CA GLY A 98 48.89 -22.80 21.66
C GLY A 98 49.40 -23.72 20.54
N ASP A 99 48.97 -23.49 19.30
CA ASP A 99 49.41 -24.21 18.11
C ASP A 99 49.92 -23.23 17.04
N ASP A 100 51.22 -23.29 16.73
CA ASP A 100 51.87 -22.34 15.81
C ASP A 100 51.28 -22.40 14.39
N THR A 101 50.89 -23.59 13.91
CA THR A 101 50.33 -23.77 12.56
C THR A 101 48.95 -23.15 12.44
N LEU A 102 48.12 -23.32 13.47
CA LEU A 102 46.80 -22.70 13.55
C LEU A 102 46.91 -21.19 13.75
N GLU A 103 47.90 -20.72 14.53
CA GLU A 103 48.20 -19.29 14.67
C GLU A 103 48.62 -18.67 13.32
N ASP A 104 49.41 -19.39 12.51
CA ASP A 104 49.77 -18.97 11.16
C ASP A 104 48.54 -18.82 10.24
N LEU A 105 47.56 -19.73 10.34
CA LEU A 105 46.28 -19.59 9.62
C LEU A 105 45.52 -18.33 10.07
N PHE A 106 45.60 -17.97 11.36
CA PHE A 106 44.96 -16.77 11.91
C PHE A 106 45.76 -15.48 11.69
N SER A 107 46.98 -15.53 11.15
CA SER A 107 47.89 -14.38 11.06
C SER A 107 47.33 -13.16 10.29
N LYS A 108 46.38 -13.38 9.38
CA LYS A 108 45.76 -12.32 8.55
C LYS A 108 44.28 -12.11 8.80
N VAL A 109 43.60 -13.09 9.40
CA VAL A 109 42.15 -13.12 9.59
C VAL A 109 41.83 -13.89 10.87
N ASP A 110 40.89 -13.40 11.68
CA ASP A 110 40.49 -14.08 12.92
C ASP A 110 39.57 -15.29 12.69
N GLU A 111 39.22 -15.58 11.43
CA GLU A 111 38.28 -16.61 11.02
C GLU A 111 38.87 -17.44 9.87
N VAL A 112 38.95 -18.75 10.09
CA VAL A 112 39.49 -19.70 9.11
C VAL A 112 38.45 -20.78 8.82
N LYS A 113 38.48 -21.35 7.62
CA LYS A 113 37.56 -22.45 7.29
C LYS A 113 37.94 -23.68 8.10
N LEU A 114 36.94 -24.41 8.59
CA LEU A 114 37.18 -25.64 9.32
C LEU A 114 37.88 -26.70 8.45
N SER A 115 37.62 -26.71 7.14
CA SER A 115 38.32 -27.60 6.20
C SER A 115 39.83 -27.43 6.26
N ASP A 116 40.28 -26.18 6.29
CA ASP A 116 41.70 -25.82 6.21
C ASP A 116 42.37 -26.12 7.57
N ALA A 117 41.67 -25.85 8.68
CA ALA A 117 42.16 -26.18 10.02
C ALA A 117 42.25 -27.70 10.28
N LEU A 118 41.40 -28.52 9.63
CA LEU A 118 41.43 -29.98 9.72
C LEU A 118 42.59 -30.63 8.97
N GLU A 119 43.35 -29.87 8.17
CA GLU A 119 44.59 -30.33 7.53
C GLU A 119 45.78 -30.35 8.50
N ILE A 120 45.64 -29.73 9.68
CA ILE A 120 46.68 -29.68 10.70
C ILE A 120 46.62 -30.96 11.56
N ASP A 121 47.57 -31.87 11.34
CA ASP A 121 47.54 -33.24 11.89
C ASP A 121 47.44 -33.33 13.42
N ASN A 122 48.12 -32.44 14.15
CA ASN A 122 48.20 -32.51 15.62
C ASN A 122 46.93 -32.05 16.35
N ILE A 123 46.06 -31.26 15.69
CA ILE A 123 44.80 -30.74 16.26
C ILE A 123 43.56 -31.32 15.57
N LYS A 124 43.76 -32.07 14.48
CA LYS A 124 42.69 -32.63 13.65
C LYS A 124 41.64 -33.40 14.45
N THR A 125 42.05 -34.28 15.36
CA THR A 125 41.12 -35.09 16.16
C THR A 125 40.26 -34.23 17.08
N ASP A 126 40.84 -33.22 17.73
CA ASP A 126 40.11 -32.35 18.66
C ASP A 126 39.14 -31.40 17.93
N LEU A 127 39.56 -30.89 16.76
CA LEU A 127 38.69 -30.13 15.88
C LEU A 127 37.56 -30.99 15.29
N ASP A 128 37.84 -32.25 14.95
CA ASP A 128 36.81 -33.17 14.47
C ASP A 128 35.77 -33.50 15.56
N ASN A 129 36.21 -33.69 16.81
CA ASN A 129 35.32 -33.83 17.96
C ASN A 129 34.44 -32.58 18.16
N SER A 130 35.01 -31.39 18.02
CA SER A 130 34.28 -30.12 18.12
C SER A 130 33.27 -29.97 16.97
N ARG A 131 33.63 -30.39 15.76
CA ARG A 131 32.75 -30.46 14.59
C ARG A 131 31.56 -31.40 14.83
N ILE A 132 31.81 -32.59 15.36
CA ILE A 132 30.77 -33.57 15.72
C ILE A 132 29.84 -33.00 16.79
N SER A 133 30.39 -32.33 17.81
CA SER A 133 29.60 -31.65 18.85
C SER A 133 28.68 -30.57 18.26
N LEU A 134 29.22 -29.72 17.38
CA LEU A 134 28.44 -28.69 16.69
C LEU A 134 27.36 -29.31 15.79
N ALA A 135 27.70 -30.33 15.02
CA ALA A 135 26.75 -31.02 14.14
C ALA A 135 25.57 -31.60 14.93
N LYS A 136 25.84 -32.20 16.10
CA LYS A 136 24.79 -32.67 17.02
C LYS A 136 23.89 -31.54 17.51
N LYS A 137 24.48 -30.40 17.93
CA LYS A 137 23.70 -29.21 18.35
C LYS A 137 22.80 -28.69 17.23
N LEU A 138 23.31 -28.69 16.00
CA LEU A 138 22.61 -28.23 14.81
C LEU A 138 21.61 -29.24 14.24
N SER A 139 21.54 -30.45 14.80
CA SER A 139 20.71 -31.55 14.27
C SER A 139 21.00 -31.89 12.80
N ILE A 140 22.28 -31.87 12.41
CA ILE A 140 22.76 -32.20 11.05
C ILE A 140 23.69 -33.44 11.07
N PRO A 141 23.89 -34.12 9.93
CA PRO A 141 24.85 -35.22 9.81
C PRO A 141 26.26 -34.82 10.25
N THR A 142 26.95 -35.73 10.92
CA THR A 142 28.24 -35.45 11.57
C THR A 142 29.36 -35.17 10.60
N GLU A 143 29.29 -35.65 9.37
CA GLU A 143 30.22 -35.50 8.24
C GLU A 143 30.03 -34.18 7.46
N THR A 144 29.09 -33.34 7.91
CA THR A 144 28.78 -32.07 7.26
C THR A 144 29.91 -31.05 7.38
N LEU A 145 30.29 -30.45 6.25
CA LEU A 145 31.20 -29.30 6.19
C LEU A 145 30.51 -28.00 5.73
N SER A 146 29.37 -28.13 5.04
CA SER A 146 28.53 -27.00 4.65
C SER A 146 27.07 -27.30 4.89
N VAL A 147 26.38 -26.32 5.45
CA VAL A 147 24.98 -26.39 5.83
C VAL A 147 24.12 -25.48 4.96
N PHE A 148 22.81 -25.70 4.99
CA PHE A 148 21.85 -24.85 4.33
C PHE A 148 20.80 -24.36 5.32
N GLN A 149 20.23 -23.21 5.01
CA GLN A 149 19.01 -22.76 5.65
C GLN A 149 17.99 -22.39 4.59
N THR A 150 16.74 -22.81 4.82
CA THR A 150 15.59 -22.45 4.00
C THR A 150 14.67 -21.58 4.83
N GLU A 151 14.15 -20.51 4.24
CA GLU A 151 13.14 -19.66 4.85
C GLU A 151 11.95 -19.48 3.91
N ASP A 152 10.75 -19.50 4.48
CA ASP A 152 9.52 -19.21 3.75
C ASP A 152 9.41 -17.70 3.45
N CYS A 153 9.17 -17.38 2.18
CA CYS A 153 8.99 -16.02 1.70
C CYS A 153 7.53 -15.53 1.75
N GLN A 154 6.60 -16.26 2.37
CA GLN A 154 5.18 -15.89 2.41
C GLN A 154 4.94 -14.45 2.88
N ASN A 155 5.68 -14.00 3.90
CA ASN A 155 5.59 -12.65 4.46
C ASN A 155 6.75 -11.74 4.03
N ASN A 156 7.54 -12.17 3.04
CA ASN A 156 8.70 -11.41 2.58
C ASN A 156 8.29 -10.43 1.48
N ALA A 157 8.76 -9.19 1.57
CA ALA A 157 8.48 -8.13 0.59
C ALA A 157 8.84 -8.56 -0.85
N GLN A 158 9.88 -9.37 -1.06
CA GLN A 158 10.26 -9.87 -2.39
C GLN A 158 9.17 -10.70 -3.09
N LYS A 159 8.20 -11.26 -2.34
CA LYS A 159 7.10 -12.02 -2.94
C LYS A 159 6.07 -11.10 -3.62
N THR A 160 5.86 -9.90 -3.07
CA THR A 160 4.79 -8.96 -3.49
C THR A 160 5.29 -7.64 -4.08
N ASP A 161 6.48 -7.18 -3.70
CA ASP A 161 7.12 -5.97 -4.20
C ASP A 161 8.17 -6.32 -5.26
N CYS A 162 7.88 -5.94 -6.50
CA CYS A 162 8.74 -6.21 -7.64
C CYS A 162 10.06 -5.44 -7.60
N TRP A 163 10.11 -4.27 -6.95
CA TRP A 163 11.36 -3.52 -6.80
C TRP A 163 12.32 -4.23 -5.84
N GLU A 164 11.81 -4.73 -4.71
CA GLU A 164 12.62 -5.49 -3.75
C GLU A 164 13.19 -6.77 -4.37
N LEU A 165 12.39 -7.48 -5.17
CA LEU A 165 12.88 -8.65 -5.89
C LEU A 165 13.91 -8.29 -6.98
N THR A 166 13.65 -7.24 -7.76
CA THR A 166 14.55 -6.82 -8.84
C THR A 166 15.89 -6.38 -8.27
N LYS A 167 15.87 -5.63 -7.18
CA LYS A 167 17.07 -5.26 -6.42
C LYS A 167 17.85 -6.50 -5.94
N CYS A 168 17.15 -7.52 -5.47
CA CYS A 168 17.80 -8.78 -5.07
C CYS A 168 18.44 -9.51 -6.27
N LEU A 169 17.71 -9.66 -7.38
CA LEU A 169 18.15 -10.45 -8.54
C LEU A 169 19.25 -9.77 -9.36
N TYR A 170 19.22 -8.44 -9.45
CA TYR A 170 20.04 -7.67 -10.39
C TYR A 170 20.93 -6.63 -9.71
N GLY A 171 20.85 -6.49 -8.38
CA GLY A 171 21.54 -5.43 -7.63
C GLY A 171 20.99 -4.02 -7.85
N SER A 172 19.95 -3.88 -8.68
CA SER A 172 19.33 -2.60 -9.06
C SER A 172 17.87 -2.82 -9.42
N SER A 173 17.02 -1.80 -9.26
CA SER A 173 15.62 -1.79 -9.70
C SER A 173 15.37 -0.97 -10.96
N ASN A 174 16.43 -0.45 -11.60
CA ASN A 174 16.33 0.47 -12.76
C ASN A 174 15.79 -0.19 -14.04
N ILE A 175 15.63 -1.52 -14.03
CA ILE A 175 15.04 -2.30 -15.12
C ILE A 175 13.51 -2.22 -15.07
N LEU A 176 12.95 -1.94 -13.89
CA LEU A 176 11.54 -1.63 -13.76
C LEU A 176 11.31 -0.17 -14.15
N PRO A 177 10.12 0.16 -14.70
CA PRO A 177 9.69 1.55 -14.75
C PRO A 177 9.81 2.17 -13.35
N GLU A 178 9.96 3.50 -13.27
CA GLU A 178 9.95 4.17 -11.96
C GLU A 178 8.74 3.67 -11.17
N LYS A 179 8.97 3.39 -9.87
CA LYS A 179 7.86 3.05 -8.98
C LYS A 179 6.91 4.22 -9.10
N GLU A 180 5.79 3.99 -9.79
CA GLU A 180 4.61 4.82 -9.64
C GLU A 180 4.34 4.73 -8.14
N VAL A 181 4.89 5.69 -7.40
CA VAL A 181 4.36 6.05 -6.11
C VAL A 181 2.92 6.30 -6.48
N ALA A 182 2.04 5.38 -6.09
CA ALA A 182 0.64 5.64 -6.15
C ALA A 182 0.51 6.99 -5.44
N LEU A 183 0.33 8.05 -6.22
CA LEU A 183 -0.53 9.13 -5.80
C LEU A 183 -1.74 8.34 -5.34
N VAL A 184 -1.87 8.21 -4.02
CA VAL A 184 -3.16 7.94 -3.42
C VAL A 184 -4.05 8.87 -4.22
N GLU A 185 -4.96 8.33 -5.03
CA GLU A 185 -6.06 9.15 -5.53
C GLU A 185 -6.64 9.71 -4.22
N GLU A 186 -6.29 10.96 -3.91
CA GLU A 186 -6.87 11.71 -2.81
C GLU A 186 -8.33 11.74 -3.19
N ARG A 187 -9.09 10.77 -2.66
CA ARG A 187 -10.52 10.76 -2.75
C ARG A 187 -10.94 12.14 -2.28
N ASP A 188 -11.59 12.89 -3.16
CA ASP A 188 -11.83 14.31 -2.94
C ASP A 188 -12.63 14.44 -1.64
N VAL A 189 -11.99 15.03 -0.64
CA VAL A 189 -12.48 15.07 0.75
C VAL A 189 -13.77 15.86 0.91
N CYS A 190 -14.23 16.52 -0.17
CA CYS A 190 -15.50 17.22 -0.29
C CYS A 190 -16.48 16.55 -1.28
N GLU A 191 -16.33 15.27 -1.65
CA GLU A 191 -17.20 14.55 -2.61
C GLU A 191 -18.71 14.68 -2.35
N ASN A 192 -19.11 14.84 -1.09
CA ASN A 192 -20.53 14.96 -0.68
C ASN A 192 -21.09 16.39 -0.79
N ALA A 193 -20.28 17.39 -1.16
CA ALA A 193 -20.74 18.77 -1.29
C ALA A 193 -21.59 18.95 -2.56
N SER A 194 -22.62 19.81 -2.48
CA SER A 194 -23.37 20.21 -3.67
C SER A 194 -22.51 21.13 -4.53
N ILE A 195 -22.27 20.76 -5.78
CA ILE A 195 -21.37 21.48 -6.69
C ILE A 195 -22.13 22.58 -7.43
N PHE A 196 -21.59 23.80 -7.41
CA PHE A 196 -22.01 24.90 -8.28
C PHE A 196 -20.85 25.34 -9.15
N VAL A 197 -21.06 25.41 -10.46
CA VAL A 197 -20.06 25.85 -11.44
C VAL A 197 -20.29 27.32 -11.78
N LEU A 198 -19.27 28.16 -11.58
CA LEU A 198 -19.29 29.60 -11.80
C LEU A 198 -18.78 29.93 -13.20
N ARG A 199 -19.61 30.57 -14.02
CA ARG A 199 -19.32 30.78 -15.46
C ARG A 199 -19.25 32.24 -15.89
N ASP A 200 -19.89 33.14 -15.16
CA ASP A 200 -20.01 34.55 -15.57
C ASP A 200 -19.46 35.51 -14.50
N ALA A 201 -19.11 36.73 -14.89
CA ALA A 201 -18.56 37.76 -14.01
C ALA A 201 -19.48 38.11 -12.81
N TYR A 202 -20.78 37.87 -12.94
CA TYR A 202 -21.79 38.08 -11.91
C TYR A 202 -22.64 36.83 -11.77
N ASN A 203 -22.58 36.17 -10.61
CA ASN A 203 -23.44 35.02 -10.29
C ASN A 203 -24.31 35.34 -9.08
N ILE A 204 -25.60 35.09 -9.17
CA ILE A 204 -26.49 35.08 -8.00
C ILE A 204 -26.70 33.63 -7.61
N LEU A 205 -26.27 33.26 -6.41
CA LEU A 205 -26.42 31.90 -5.89
C LEU A 205 -27.42 31.86 -4.75
N SER A 206 -28.44 31.01 -4.86
CA SER A 206 -29.36 30.76 -3.77
C SER A 206 -28.90 29.54 -2.96
N LEU A 207 -28.46 29.75 -1.73
CA LEU A 207 -27.94 28.69 -0.86
C LEU A 207 -28.92 28.36 0.27
N GLU A 208 -28.96 27.08 0.66
CA GLU A 208 -29.70 26.62 1.84
C GLU A 208 -28.82 26.75 3.10
N PRO A 209 -29.39 27.17 4.25
CA PRO A 209 -28.65 27.21 5.51
C PRO A 209 -28.04 25.86 5.89
N GLU A 210 -26.84 25.88 6.44
CA GLU A 210 -26.06 24.71 6.94
C GLU A 210 -25.70 23.64 5.90
N LYS A 211 -26.11 23.81 4.64
CA LYS A 211 -25.77 22.89 3.56
C LYS A 211 -24.37 23.17 3.03
N LEU A 212 -23.64 22.10 2.73
CA LEU A 212 -22.27 22.17 2.22
C LEU A 212 -22.28 22.31 0.70
N TYR A 213 -21.64 23.37 0.22
CA TYR A 213 -21.48 23.67 -1.19
C TYR A 213 -20.01 23.76 -1.59
N ARG A 214 -19.71 23.30 -2.79
CA ARG A 214 -18.43 23.52 -3.46
C ARG A 214 -18.67 24.43 -4.65
N LEU A 215 -18.13 25.65 -4.59
CA LEU A 215 -18.17 26.58 -5.71
C LEU A 215 -16.91 26.36 -6.56
N GLN A 216 -17.12 25.81 -7.75
CA GLN A 216 -16.09 25.50 -8.73
C GLN A 216 -16.06 26.57 -9.80
N ILE A 217 -14.88 27.08 -10.12
CA ILE A 217 -14.73 28.04 -11.22
C ILE A 217 -14.63 27.25 -12.53
N ASP A 218 -15.43 27.61 -13.53
CA ASP A 218 -15.32 27.02 -14.86
C ASP A 218 -14.01 27.45 -15.52
N LEU A 219 -13.20 26.48 -15.97
CA LEU A 219 -11.91 26.74 -16.61
C LEU A 219 -12.05 27.50 -17.94
N SER A 220 -13.27 27.60 -18.49
CA SER A 220 -13.59 28.41 -19.67
C SER A 220 -13.77 29.91 -19.37
N VAL A 221 -13.76 30.32 -18.09
CA VAL A 221 -13.84 31.73 -17.70
C VAL A 221 -12.52 32.42 -18.02
N GLY A 222 -12.47 33.21 -19.09
CA GLY A 222 -11.28 33.97 -19.50
C GLY A 222 -10.37 33.22 -20.48
N ASP A 223 -9.50 33.96 -21.18
CA ASP A 223 -8.59 33.40 -22.18
C ASP A 223 -7.30 32.89 -21.51
N GLY A 224 -7.24 31.60 -21.15
CA GLY A 224 -6.00 30.93 -20.74
C GLY A 224 -6.15 29.87 -19.65
N ASN A 225 -5.05 29.18 -19.34
CA ASN A 225 -5.01 28.21 -18.24
C ASN A 225 -4.95 28.96 -16.90
N MET A 226 -5.90 28.70 -16.01
CA MET A 226 -5.96 29.28 -14.68
C MET A 226 -4.72 28.93 -13.86
N ILE A 227 -4.02 29.94 -13.34
CA ILE A 227 -2.82 29.75 -12.51
C ILE A 227 -3.22 29.67 -11.02
N GLN A 228 -4.09 30.57 -10.58
CA GLN A 228 -4.48 30.68 -9.17
C GLN A 228 -5.80 31.46 -9.02
N ALA A 229 -6.62 31.10 -8.04
CA ALA A 229 -7.77 31.87 -7.59
C ALA A 229 -7.57 32.38 -6.16
N ASN A 230 -7.92 33.64 -5.91
CA ASN A 230 -7.93 34.24 -4.58
C ASN A 230 -9.37 34.62 -4.21
N PHE A 231 -9.86 34.10 -3.09
CA PHE A 231 -11.23 34.33 -2.65
C PHE A 231 -11.29 35.30 -1.48
N THR A 232 -12.29 36.18 -1.51
CA THR A 232 -12.69 37.01 -0.36
C THR A 232 -14.16 36.82 -0.06
N PHE A 233 -14.52 36.76 1.22
CA PHE A 233 -15.88 36.72 1.72
C PHE A 233 -16.16 38.01 2.49
N ASN A 234 -17.15 38.79 2.04
CA ASN A 234 -17.46 40.12 2.59
C ASN A 234 -16.22 41.03 2.74
N GLY A 235 -15.29 40.94 1.79
CA GLY A 235 -14.04 41.71 1.78
C GLY A 235 -12.89 41.11 2.62
N GLU A 236 -13.14 40.07 3.42
CA GLU A 236 -12.11 39.37 4.18
C GLU A 236 -11.53 38.20 3.37
N LYS A 237 -10.21 37.98 3.46
CA LYS A 237 -9.55 36.89 2.74
C LYS A 237 -10.03 35.53 3.24
N VAL A 238 -10.44 34.66 2.32
CA VAL A 238 -10.74 33.27 2.65
C VAL A 238 -9.43 32.51 2.83
N GLU A 239 -9.31 31.81 3.96
CA GLU A 239 -8.11 31.04 4.25
C GLU A 239 -8.12 29.68 3.52
N SER A 240 -6.93 29.26 3.10
CA SER A 240 -6.70 27.91 2.58
C SER A 240 -6.34 26.97 3.73
N LEU A 241 -6.88 25.75 3.69
CA LEU A 241 -6.54 24.72 4.65
C LEU A 241 -5.45 23.82 4.07
N GLU A 242 -4.32 23.69 4.78
CA GLU A 242 -3.18 22.86 4.34
C GLU A 242 -3.53 21.37 4.21
N HIS A 243 -4.53 20.90 4.98
CA HIS A 243 -4.99 19.53 4.93
C HIS A 243 -6.48 19.46 5.30
N VAL A 244 -7.29 18.84 4.45
CA VAL A 244 -8.72 18.64 4.69
C VAL A 244 -8.95 17.15 4.82
N ARG A 245 -9.48 16.70 5.95
CA ARG A 245 -9.82 15.26 6.17
C ARG A 245 -11.31 14.97 5.97
N ASP A 246 -12.15 15.98 6.20
CA ASP A 246 -13.60 15.93 6.05
C ASP A 246 -14.15 17.36 5.98
N CYS A 247 -14.78 17.73 4.86
CA CYS A 247 -15.29 19.09 4.64
C CYS A 247 -16.51 19.44 5.50
N ALA A 248 -17.30 18.45 5.92
CA ALA A 248 -18.49 18.68 6.75
C ALA A 248 -18.12 18.98 8.21
N HIS A 249 -16.97 18.52 8.70
CA HIS A 249 -16.55 18.70 10.09
C HIS A 249 -15.47 19.77 10.26
N GLN A 250 -15.20 20.58 9.23
CA GLN A 250 -14.25 21.69 9.36
C GLN A 250 -14.79 22.76 10.33
N PRO A 251 -13.92 23.30 11.21
CA PRO A 251 -14.30 24.38 12.11
C PRO A 251 -14.63 25.67 11.32
N LYS A 252 -14.00 25.86 10.16
CA LYS A 252 -14.30 26.95 9.26
C LYS A 252 -15.48 26.60 8.36
N ARG A 253 -16.41 27.55 8.27
CA ARG A 253 -17.61 27.48 7.44
C ARG A 253 -17.37 27.89 5.99
N ILE A 254 -16.27 28.61 5.74
CA ILE A 254 -15.82 29.03 4.41
C ILE A 254 -14.31 28.86 4.37
N PHE A 255 -13.81 28.15 3.37
CA PHE A 255 -12.38 27.93 3.17
C PHE A 255 -12.08 27.56 1.72
N GLN A 256 -10.86 27.83 1.29
CA GLN A 256 -10.39 27.42 -0.03
C GLN A 256 -10.03 25.93 -0.02
N HIS A 257 -10.51 25.20 -1.03
CA HIS A 257 -10.25 23.79 -1.20
C HIS A 257 -8.75 23.53 -1.46
N PRO A 258 -8.18 22.37 -1.05
CA PRO A 258 -6.75 22.06 -1.27
C PRO A 258 -6.30 22.09 -2.72
N ASN A 259 -7.21 21.93 -3.69
CA ASN A 259 -6.89 22.09 -5.11
C ASN A 259 -6.56 23.55 -5.51
N GLY A 260 -6.73 24.52 -4.61
CA GLY A 260 -6.38 25.93 -4.82
C GLY A 260 -7.31 26.68 -5.79
N GLN A 261 -8.34 26.03 -6.32
CA GLN A 261 -9.23 26.59 -7.35
C GLN A 261 -10.66 26.76 -6.85
N ASP A 262 -11.10 25.91 -5.94
CA ASP A 262 -12.48 25.90 -5.46
C ASP A 262 -12.61 26.53 -4.06
N VAL A 263 -13.80 27.01 -3.75
CA VAL A 263 -14.15 27.45 -2.39
C VAL A 263 -15.29 26.61 -1.83
N ILE A 264 -15.14 26.19 -0.59
CA ILE A 264 -16.14 25.43 0.15
C ILE A 264 -16.92 26.40 1.03
N VAL A 265 -18.26 26.29 0.99
CA VAL A 265 -19.18 27.23 1.63
C VAL A 265 -20.26 26.48 2.39
N ARG A 266 -20.44 26.80 3.67
CA ARG A 266 -21.50 26.29 4.56
C ARG A 266 -21.98 27.40 5.50
N LEU A 267 -22.84 28.26 5.00
CA LEU A 267 -23.30 29.45 5.71
C LEU A 267 -24.45 29.13 6.67
N THR A 268 -24.49 29.83 7.80
CA THR A 268 -25.64 29.81 8.71
C THR A 268 -26.78 30.66 8.16
N GLU A 269 -27.99 30.49 8.70
CA GLU A 269 -29.14 31.35 8.37
C GLU A 269 -28.86 32.84 8.67
N GLU A 270 -28.14 33.13 9.76
CA GLU A 270 -27.73 34.49 10.13
C GLU A 270 -26.72 35.09 9.13
N GLN A 271 -25.83 34.27 8.59
CA GLN A 271 -24.87 34.73 7.58
C GLN A 271 -25.55 34.97 6.23
N LEU A 272 -26.49 34.11 5.84
CA LEU A 272 -27.25 34.23 4.59
C LEU A 272 -28.21 35.43 4.60
N SER A 273 -28.84 35.74 5.74
CA SER A 273 -29.76 36.89 5.86
C SER A 273 -29.09 38.26 5.69
N LYS A 274 -27.75 38.31 5.74
CA LYS A 274 -26.95 39.51 5.50
C LYS A 274 -26.57 39.69 4.01
N ASN A 275 -27.08 38.85 3.11
CA ASN A 275 -26.78 38.82 1.67
C ASN A 275 -25.27 38.88 1.39
N PRO A 276 -24.52 37.85 1.81
CA PRO A 276 -23.07 37.91 1.76
C PRO A 276 -22.55 37.90 0.32
N THR A 277 -21.37 38.47 0.13
CA THR A 277 -20.68 38.54 -1.16
C THR A 277 -19.41 37.71 -1.12
N ILE A 278 -19.23 36.86 -2.14
CA ILE A 278 -17.99 36.13 -2.38
C ILE A 278 -17.39 36.69 -3.66
N VAL A 279 -16.14 37.13 -3.60
CA VAL A 279 -15.40 37.61 -4.76
C VAL A 279 -14.24 36.68 -5.02
N ALA A 280 -14.12 36.19 -6.25
CA ALA A 280 -12.97 35.43 -6.72
C ALA A 280 -12.17 36.29 -7.70
N VAL A 281 -10.89 36.50 -7.40
CA VAL A 281 -9.94 37.13 -8.33
C VAL A 281 -9.10 36.03 -8.93
N ILE A 282 -9.24 35.84 -10.24
CA ILE A 282 -8.60 34.76 -10.97
C ILE A 282 -7.40 35.31 -11.72
N SER A 283 -6.25 34.70 -11.47
CA SER A 283 -5.00 35.05 -12.13
C SER A 283 -4.87 34.30 -13.46
N TYR A 284 -5.00 35.05 -14.56
CA TYR A 284 -4.62 34.67 -15.92
C TYR A 284 -3.53 35.62 -16.45
N GLN A 285 -3.17 35.50 -17.73
CA GLN A 285 -2.41 36.55 -18.43
C GLN A 285 -3.13 37.92 -18.38
N ASN A 286 -4.47 37.93 -18.25
CA ASN A 286 -5.30 39.09 -17.89
C ASN A 286 -6.22 38.77 -16.71
N PRO A 287 -6.15 39.47 -15.55
CA PRO A 287 -6.92 39.11 -14.37
C PRO A 287 -8.44 39.25 -14.61
N ALA A 288 -9.19 38.20 -14.29
CA ALA A 288 -10.65 38.20 -14.31
C ALA A 288 -11.18 38.27 -12.88
N ARG A 289 -12.27 39.04 -12.67
CA ARG A 289 -12.93 39.15 -11.36
C ARG A 289 -14.34 38.58 -11.47
N LEU A 290 -14.64 37.60 -10.64
CA LEU A 290 -15.98 37.05 -10.47
C LEU A 290 -16.56 37.57 -9.15
N GLU A 291 -17.74 38.15 -9.23
CA GLU A 291 -18.52 38.57 -8.07
C GLU A 291 -19.74 37.66 -7.93
N ILE A 292 -19.92 37.11 -6.73
CA ILE A 292 -20.99 36.18 -6.41
C ILE A 292 -21.80 36.78 -5.27
N VAL A 293 -23.05 37.10 -5.57
CA VAL A 293 -24.02 37.54 -4.57
C VAL A 293 -24.79 36.32 -4.09
N VAL A 294 -24.84 36.11 -2.78
CA VAL A 294 -25.48 34.94 -2.19
C VAL A 294 -26.79 35.34 -1.54
N ASP A 295 -27.87 34.69 -1.96
CA ASP A 295 -29.22 34.85 -1.42
C ASP A 295 -29.66 33.60 -0.65
N ILE A 296 -30.54 33.79 0.33
CA ILE A 296 -31.13 32.69 1.10
C ILE A 296 -32.27 32.02 0.34
N VAL A 297 -32.24 30.69 0.24
CA VAL A 297 -33.42 29.92 -0.16
C VAL A 297 -34.35 29.81 1.05
N LEU A 298 -35.40 30.63 1.08
CA LEU A 298 -36.51 30.42 2.02
C LEU A 298 -37.27 29.16 1.57
N GLN A 299 -37.13 28.06 2.31
CA GLN A 299 -38.00 26.91 2.10
C GLN A 299 -39.44 27.33 2.43
N THR A 300 -40.22 27.71 1.42
CA THR A 300 -41.68 27.67 1.52
C THR A 300 -42.03 26.23 1.83
N LYS A 301 -42.39 25.96 3.09
CA LYS A 301 -42.93 24.67 3.52
C LYS A 301 -44.09 24.31 2.58
N LYS A 302 -43.85 23.45 1.58
CA LYS A 302 -44.87 22.58 1.03
C LYS A 302 -45.29 21.62 2.15
N LYS A 303 -46.16 22.12 3.03
CA LYS A 303 -46.86 21.37 4.06
C LYS A 303 -48.33 21.27 3.66
N GLU A 304 -48.59 20.85 2.43
CA GLU A 304 -49.91 20.51 1.90
C GLU A 304 -49.66 19.49 0.77
N GLU A 305 -49.53 18.21 1.14
CA GLU A 305 -49.69 17.05 0.24
C GLU A 305 -49.52 15.71 0.99
N ARG A 306 -48.91 15.71 2.19
CA ARG A 306 -48.82 14.48 3.03
C ARG A 306 -49.93 14.28 4.06
N THR A 307 -50.83 15.25 4.25
CA THR A 307 -51.99 15.11 5.15
C THR A 307 -53.24 14.60 4.43
N ALA A 308 -53.40 14.82 3.13
CA ALA A 308 -54.55 14.32 2.38
C ALA A 308 -54.52 12.80 2.16
N ASP A 309 -53.34 12.22 1.97
CA ASP A 309 -53.19 10.80 1.63
C ASP A 309 -53.37 9.86 2.84
N LYS A 310 -53.11 10.36 4.06
CA LYS A 310 -53.38 9.59 5.29
C LYS A 310 -54.85 9.56 5.65
N GLU A 311 -55.60 10.65 5.47
CA GLU A 311 -57.04 10.67 5.79
C GLU A 311 -57.86 9.80 4.84
N GLN A 312 -57.49 9.72 3.55
CA GLN A 312 -58.14 8.80 2.61
C GLN A 312 -57.86 7.33 2.92
N TRP A 313 -56.64 6.99 3.37
CA TRP A 313 -56.31 5.62 3.77
C TRP A 313 -57.04 5.19 5.06
N PHE A 314 -57.17 6.08 6.05
CA PHE A 314 -57.96 5.79 7.25
C PHE A 314 -59.46 5.67 6.96
N SER A 315 -60.00 6.48 6.04
CA SER A 315 -61.40 6.38 5.60
C SER A 315 -61.69 5.05 4.89
N MET A 316 -60.81 4.61 3.98
CA MET A 316 -60.99 3.32 3.29
C MET A 316 -60.93 2.12 4.23
N ILE A 317 -60.04 2.13 5.24
CA ILE A 317 -59.95 1.04 6.24
C ILE A 317 -61.20 1.01 7.14
N LEU A 318 -61.70 2.17 7.57
CA LEU A 318 -62.90 2.24 8.41
C LEU A 318 -64.16 1.78 7.67
N ILE A 319 -64.32 2.14 6.39
CA ILE A 319 -65.47 1.72 5.57
C ILE A 319 -65.44 0.21 5.31
N SER A 320 -64.26 -0.35 5.01
CA SER A 320 -64.13 -1.79 4.77
C SER A 320 -64.31 -2.62 6.05
N SER A 321 -63.86 -2.13 7.21
CA SER A 321 -64.12 -2.79 8.50
C SER A 321 -65.61 -2.76 8.88
N LEU A 322 -66.31 -1.64 8.66
CA LEU A 322 -67.75 -1.54 8.91
C LEU A 322 -68.58 -2.42 7.97
N ALA A 323 -68.20 -2.54 6.70
CA ALA A 323 -68.88 -3.43 5.75
C ALA A 323 -68.74 -4.92 6.11
N VAL A 324 -67.57 -5.33 6.59
CA VAL A 324 -67.33 -6.71 7.07
C VAL A 324 -68.12 -6.99 8.35
N CYS A 325 -68.15 -6.05 9.30
CA CYS A 325 -68.99 -6.19 10.49
C CYS A 325 -70.49 -6.25 10.16
N GLY A 326 -70.97 -5.46 9.20
CA GLY A 326 -72.36 -5.50 8.74
C GLY A 326 -72.75 -6.84 8.11
N LEU A 327 -71.87 -7.42 7.28
CA LEU A 327 -72.10 -8.74 6.67
C LEU A 327 -72.09 -9.88 7.69
N ILE A 328 -71.24 -9.81 8.71
CA ILE A 328 -71.23 -10.79 9.81
C ILE A 328 -72.52 -10.70 10.63
N LEU A 329 -72.99 -9.49 10.95
CA LEU A 329 -74.24 -9.30 11.69
C LEU A 329 -75.46 -9.75 10.88
N LEU A 330 -75.50 -9.47 9.58
CA LEU A 330 -76.55 -9.96 8.68
C LEU A 330 -76.52 -11.49 8.56
N GLY A 331 -75.33 -12.09 8.43
CA GLY A 331 -75.16 -13.54 8.42
C GLY A 331 -75.63 -14.21 9.72
N LEU A 332 -75.30 -13.62 10.87
CA LEU A 332 -75.78 -14.10 12.18
C LEU A 332 -77.30 -13.93 12.32
N SER A 333 -77.88 -12.82 11.87
CA SER A 333 -79.33 -12.60 11.93
C SER A 333 -80.10 -13.61 11.07
N LEU A 334 -79.59 -13.97 9.88
CA LEU A 334 -80.18 -14.99 9.01
C LEU A 334 -80.01 -16.42 9.58
N PHE A 335 -78.97 -16.66 10.37
CA PHE A 335 -78.74 -17.95 11.02
C PHE A 335 -79.71 -18.19 12.19
N PHE A 336 -80.10 -17.13 12.92
CA PHE A 336 -81.07 -17.23 14.03
C PHE A 336 -82.55 -17.18 13.58
N LEU A 337 -82.82 -16.84 12.32
CA LEU A 337 -84.17 -16.80 11.74
C LEU A 337 -84.54 -18.11 11.00
N ARG A 338 -83.76 -19.18 11.17
CA ARG A 338 -83.99 -20.48 10.55
C ARG A 338 -84.32 -21.57 11.55
#